data_AF-A0A958F4L4-F1
#
_entry.id   AF-A0A958F4L4-F1
#
_cell.length_a   1.000
_cell.length_b   1.000
_cell.length_c   1.000
_cell.angle_alpha   90.00
_cell.angle_beta   90.00
_cell.angle_gamma   90.00
#
_symmetry.space_group_name_H-M   'P 1'
#
loop_
_entity.id
_entity.type
_entity.pdbx_description
1 polymer ?
#
loop_
_entity_poly.entity_id
_entity_poly.type
_entity_poly.pdbx_seq_one_letter_code
_entity_poly.pdbx_strand_id
1 'polypeptide(L)' 'MARRGRTVRKKREQVDAQGVAHIRSTFNNTNVTLTDSTGNVISWAT' A
#
# COMPACT_ATOMS: atom_id res chain seq x y z
N MET A 1 36.77 -11.04 7.77
CA MET A 1 36.07 -9.76 7.98
C MET A 1 34.69 -9.83 7.32
N ALA A 2 33.61 -9.94 8.10
CA ALA A 2 32.26 -10.09 7.55
C ALA A 2 31.76 -8.75 6.99
N ARG A 3 31.38 -8.72 5.70
CA ARG A 3 30.73 -7.57 5.07
C ARG A 3 29.38 -7.32 5.76
N ARG A 4 29.23 -6.17 6.43
CA ARG A 4 27.92 -5.68 6.88
C ARG A 4 26.98 -5.65 5.68
N GLY A 5 25.91 -6.45 5.72
CA GLY A 5 24.88 -6.47 4.70
C GLY A 5 24.35 -5.06 4.48
N ARG A 6 24.36 -4.59 3.23
CA ARG A 6 23.84 -3.28 2.85
C ARG A 6 22.35 -3.28 3.15
N THR A 7 21.93 -2.61 4.22
CA THR A 7 20.52 -2.41 4.53
C THR A 7 19.91 -1.58 3.40
N VAL A 8 19.17 -2.24 2.51
CA VAL A 8 18.43 -1.57 1.44
C VAL A 8 17.34 -0.77 2.13
N ARG A 9 17.49 0.56 2.17
CA ARG A 9 16.41 1.44 2.62
C ARG A 9 15.26 1.28 1.64
N LYS A 10 14.09 0.88 2.14
CA LYS A 10 12.85 0.89 1.36
C LYS A 10 12.69 2.30 0.77
N LYS A 11 12.62 2.39 -0.55
CA LYS A 11 12.33 3.64 -1.24
C LYS A 11 10.95 4.09 -0.76
N ARG A 12 10.87 5.27 -0.15
CA ARG A 12 9.57 5.90 0.11
C ARG A 12 9.01 6.31 -1.23
N GLU A 13 7.96 5.61 -1.65
CA GLU A 13 7.14 6.07 -2.76
C GLU A 13 6.36 7.28 -2.27
N GLN A 14 6.44 8.37 -3.02
CA GLN A 14 5.74 9.59 -2.69
C GLN A 14 4.31 9.44 -3.18
N VAL A 15 3.36 9.50 -2.24
CA VAL A 15 1.95 9.26 -2.51
C VAL A 15 1.21 10.57 -2.31
N ASP A 16 0.25 10.85 -3.17
CA ASP A 16 -0.57 12.05 -3.05
C ASP A 16 -1.39 12.04 -1.75
N ALA A 17 -1.66 13.23 -1.21
CA ALA A 17 -2.42 13.38 0.03
C ALA A 17 -3.92 13.06 -0.13
N GLN A 18 -4.41 13.03 -1.37
CA GLN A 18 -5.80 12.75 -1.73
C GLN A 18 -5.84 11.47 -2.57
N GLY A 19 -6.84 10.62 -2.34
CA GLY A 19 -6.97 9.33 -3.03
C GLY A 19 -8.38 8.77 -2.88
N VAL A 20 -8.55 7.51 -3.30
CA VAL A 20 -9.85 6.82 -3.28
C VAL A 20 -9.75 5.58 -2.41
N ALA A 21 -10.76 5.38 -1.56
CA ALA A 21 -10.91 4.16 -0.77
C ALA A 21 -11.99 3.27 -1.39
N HIS A 22 -11.59 2.07 -1.82
CA HIS A 22 -12.50 1.05 -2.31
C HIS A 22 -12.81 0.06 -1.18
N ILE A 23 -14.08 0.00 -0.77
CA ILE A 23 -14.55 -0.92 0.26
C ILE A 23 -15.44 -1.96 -0.40
N ARG A 24 -14.97 -3.20 -0.42
CA ARG A 24 -15.75 -4.35 -0.90
C ARG A 24 -16.20 -5.17 0.30
N SER A 25 -17.42 -4.89 0.75
CA SER A 25 -18.08 -5.68 1.78
C SER A 25 -18.94 -6.76 1.13
N THR A 26 -18.66 -8.00 1.48
CA THR A 26 -19.45 -9.19 1.15
C THR A 26 -19.96 -9.79 2.44
N PHE A 27 -20.86 -10.78 2.37
CA PHE A 27 -21.44 -11.40 3.55
C PHE A 27 -20.43 -11.89 4.60
N ASN A 28 -19.24 -12.29 4.18
CA ASN A 28 -18.25 -12.89 5.07
C ASN A 28 -16.93 -12.13 5.16
N ASN A 29 -16.70 -11.11 4.33
CA ASN A 29 -15.42 -10.40 4.28
C ASN A 29 -15.63 -8.92 3.95
N THR A 30 -14.78 -8.05 4.52
CA THR A 30 -14.71 -6.64 4.15
C THR A 30 -13.30 -6.30 3.71
N ASN A 31 -13.07 -6.28 2.39
CA ASN A 31 -11.79 -5.86 1.86
C ASN A 31 -11.75 -4.34 1.69
N VAL A 32 -10.72 -3.72 2.24
CA VAL A 32 -10.45 -2.29 2.11
C VAL A 32 -9.18 -2.11 1.28
N THR A 33 -9.29 -1.43 0.15
CA THR A 33 -8.18 -1.09 -0.73
C THR A 33 -8.06 0.43 -0.83
N LEU A 34 -6.88 0.96 -0.55
CA LEU A 34 -6.56 2.38 -0.72
C LEU A 34 -5.78 2.56 -2.02
N THR A 35 -6.27 3.46 -2.87
CA THR A 35 -5.64 3.79 -4.15
C THR A 35 -5.37 5.28 -4.26
N ASP A 36 -4.43 5.63 -5.14
CA ASP A 36 -4.30 7.00 -5.61
C ASP A 36 -5.46 7.39 -6.56
N SER A 37 -5.44 8.63 -7.05
CA SER A 37 -6.44 9.17 -7.97
C SER A 37 -6.40 8.54 -9.37
N THR A 38 -5.31 7.85 -9.73
CA THR A 38 -5.12 7.18 -11.01
C THR A 38 -5.46 5.68 -10.96
N GLY A 39 -5.70 5.15 -9.76
CA GLY A 39 -6.07 3.75 -9.51
C GLY A 39 -4.91 2.84 -9.09
N ASN A 40 -3.71 3.37 -8.81
CA ASN A 40 -2.61 2.55 -8.29
C ASN A 40 -2.88 2.19 -6.82
N VAL A 41 -2.68 0.91 -6.48
CA VAL A 41 -2.90 0.40 -5.12
C VAL A 41 -1.73 0.76 -4.23
N ILE A 42 -2.02 1.49 -3.16
CA ILE A 42 -1.04 1.90 -2.14
C ILE A 42 -0.97 0.81 -1.05
N SER A 43 -2.14 0.35 -0.61
CA SER A 43 -2.26 -0.65 0.45
C SER A 43 -3.63 -1.32 0.42
N TRP A 44 -3.72 -2.52 0.97
CA TRP A 44 -4.97 -3.25 1.11
C TRP A 44 -4.98 -4.06 2.42
N ALA A 45 -6.19 -4.30 2.92
CA ALA A 45 -6.46 -5.14 4.07
C ALA A 45 -7.78 -5.90 3.86
N THR A 46 -7.94 -7.03 4.55
CA THR A 46 -9.16 -7.86 4.59
C THR A 46 -9.66 -7.95 6.01
#